data_AF-A0A7S3HD86-F1
#
_entry.id   AF-A0A7S3HD86-F1
#
_cell.length_a   1.000
_cell.length_b   1.000
_cell.length_c   1.000
_cell.angle_alpha   90.00
_cell.angle_beta   90.00
_cell.angle_gamma   90.00
#
_symmetry.space_group_name_H-M   'P 1'
#
loop_
_entity.id
_entity.type
_entity.pdbx_description
1 polymer ?
#
loop_
_entity_poly.entity_id
_entity_poly.type
_entity_poly.pdbx_seq_one_letter_code
_entity_poly.pdbx_strand_id
1 'polypeptide(L)'
;NIRSRRGQKVDIQVPLFKDINTPEFANQTAQKEDGSKVSLPEGYKLEPDTNIHMDAMGFGMGMCCLQVTFQARDVDESRYMYDQLAVLAPIMLAMTAATPIFKGRLADIDVRWTVIAQSVDDRTPAERGILSPEETAAAADPRLAGQGIKPIPKSRYDSISTYIYHCKGDSACQRTFEVYNDIPCPIDPAVKARLRAAGVDENLAHHVAHLFCRDPISA
;
A
#
# COMPACT_ATOMS: atom_id res chain seq x y z
N ASN A 1 10.89 -3.76 -14.00
CA ASN A 1 11.01 -2.40 -13.47
C ASN A 1 10.83 -2.32 -11.96
N ILE A 2 9.66 -2.68 -11.38
CA ILE A 2 9.46 -2.69 -9.90
C ILE A 2 10.56 -3.46 -9.17
N ARG A 3 10.77 -4.74 -9.54
CA ARG A 3 11.84 -5.57 -8.95
C ARG A 3 13.22 -4.94 -9.05
N SER A 4 13.53 -4.31 -10.18
CA SER A 4 14.83 -3.66 -10.42
C SER A 4 15.00 -2.42 -9.56
N ARG A 5 13.96 -1.57 -9.44
CA ARG A 5 13.96 -0.38 -8.59
C ARG A 5 14.05 -0.74 -7.11
N ARG A 6 13.24 -1.70 -6.66
CA ARG A 6 13.21 -2.20 -5.27
C ARG A 6 14.54 -2.86 -4.87
N GLY A 7 15.33 -3.33 -5.84
CA GLY A 7 16.56 -4.11 -5.62
C GLY A 7 16.32 -5.58 -5.23
N GLN A 8 15.05 -5.98 -5.10
CA GLN A 8 14.64 -7.32 -4.69
C GLN A 8 13.22 -7.63 -5.19
N LYS A 9 12.80 -8.89 -5.06
CA LYS A 9 11.39 -9.25 -5.28
C LYS A 9 10.49 -8.48 -4.30
N VAL A 10 9.23 -8.34 -4.68
CA VAL A 10 8.20 -7.92 -3.72
C VAL A 10 8.09 -9.00 -2.65
N ASP A 11 7.72 -8.58 -1.45
CA ASP A 11 7.60 -9.44 -0.29
C ASP A 11 6.19 -9.21 0.24
N ILE A 12 5.31 -10.17 -0.02
CA ILE A 12 3.91 -10.12 0.35
C ILE A 12 3.70 -11.11 1.49
N GLN A 13 3.32 -10.57 2.65
CA GLN A 13 3.04 -11.32 3.86
C GLN A 13 1.56 -11.20 4.19
N VAL A 14 0.89 -12.35 4.32
CA VAL A 14 -0.53 -12.44 4.67
C VAL A 14 -0.68 -13.34 5.88
N PRO A 15 -1.39 -12.94 6.95
CA PRO A 15 -1.55 -13.79 8.12
C PRO A 15 -2.26 -15.09 7.75
N LEU A 16 -1.68 -16.22 8.16
CA LEU A 16 -2.24 -17.54 7.93
C LEU A 16 -3.37 -17.82 8.93
N PHE A 17 -4.48 -18.38 8.46
CA PHE A 17 -5.57 -18.78 9.35
C PHE A 17 -5.12 -19.89 10.32
N LYS A 18 -5.41 -19.67 11.61
CA LYS A 18 -5.09 -20.61 12.68
C LYS A 18 -6.23 -21.59 12.91
N ASP A 19 -6.12 -22.77 12.32
CA ASP A 19 -6.97 -23.93 12.60
C ASP A 19 -6.25 -24.90 13.57
N ILE A 20 -7.01 -25.80 14.18
CA ILE A 20 -6.55 -26.92 15.03
C ILE A 20 -5.48 -27.74 14.32
N ASN A 21 -5.58 -27.88 13.00
CA ASN A 21 -4.67 -28.68 12.18
C ASN A 21 -3.68 -27.85 11.35
N THR A 22 -3.60 -26.53 11.55
CA THR A 22 -2.61 -25.71 10.83
C THR A 22 -1.21 -25.96 11.41
N PRO A 23 -0.29 -26.65 10.68
CA PRO A 23 0.96 -27.13 11.24
C PRO A 23 1.92 -26.03 11.73
N GLU A 24 1.87 -24.84 11.13
CA GLU A 24 2.65 -23.68 11.54
C GLU A 24 2.38 -23.26 12.99
N PHE A 25 1.21 -23.61 13.54
CA PHE A 25 0.83 -23.33 14.94
C PHE A 25 0.96 -24.55 15.86
N ALA A 26 1.39 -25.72 15.35
CA ALA A 26 1.45 -26.97 16.11
C ALA A 26 2.42 -26.92 17.31
N ASN A 27 3.40 -26.01 17.32
CA ASN A 27 4.30 -25.81 18.46
C ASN A 27 3.67 -25.02 19.63
N GLN A 28 2.44 -24.50 19.49
CA GLN A 28 1.69 -23.87 20.58
C GLN A 28 0.62 -24.78 21.20
N THR A 29 0.34 -25.96 20.63
CA THR A 29 -0.75 -26.83 21.16
C THR A 29 -0.72 -28.30 20.76
N ALA A 30 0.26 -28.79 19.99
CA ALA A 30 0.22 -30.15 19.45
C ALA A 30 1.54 -30.91 19.63
N GLN A 31 1.88 -31.24 20.88
CA GLN A 31 2.46 -32.57 21.11
C GLN A 31 1.29 -33.55 21.08
N LYS A 32 1.33 -34.56 20.20
CA LYS A 32 0.49 -35.74 20.38
C LYS A 32 0.89 -36.43 21.68
N GLU A 33 -0.06 -37.02 22.40
CA GLU A 33 0.21 -37.81 23.63
C GLU A 33 1.22 -38.95 23.41
N ASP A 34 1.45 -39.37 22.15
CA ASP A 34 2.41 -40.43 21.78
C ASP A 34 3.81 -39.93 21.34
N GLY A 35 4.06 -38.62 21.33
CA GLY A 35 5.35 -38.04 20.91
C GLY A 35 5.64 -38.07 19.40
N SER A 36 4.69 -38.48 18.55
CA SER A 36 4.87 -38.49 17.09
C SER A 36 4.67 -37.10 16.45
N LYS A 37 5.54 -36.74 15.50
CA LYS A 37 5.38 -35.52 14.69
C LYS A 37 4.23 -35.70 13.69
N VAL A 38 3.44 -34.66 13.47
CA VAL A 38 2.45 -34.64 12.37
C VAL A 38 3.21 -34.72 11.05
N SER A 39 2.98 -35.77 10.26
CA SER A 39 3.53 -35.89 8.92
C SER A 39 2.82 -34.91 7.99
N LEU A 40 3.56 -33.98 7.42
CA LEU A 40 3.03 -33.02 6.46
C LEU A 40 2.70 -33.72 5.13
N PRO A 41 1.68 -33.26 4.37
CA PRO A 41 1.42 -33.75 3.03
C PRO A 41 2.64 -33.60 2.12
N GLU A 42 2.76 -34.47 1.12
CA GLU A 42 3.83 -34.38 0.13
C GLU A 42 3.82 -33.01 -0.58
N GLY A 43 4.98 -32.37 -0.67
CA GLY A 43 5.12 -31.02 -1.24
C GLY A 43 4.77 -29.86 -0.30
N TYR A 44 4.28 -30.12 0.90
CA TYR A 44 3.99 -29.08 1.89
C TYR A 44 5.28 -28.52 2.51
N LYS A 45 5.46 -27.20 2.43
CA LYS A 45 6.55 -26.49 3.08
C LYS A 45 5.96 -25.57 4.14
N LEU A 46 6.46 -25.70 5.37
CA LEU A 46 6.09 -24.80 6.47
C LEU A 46 6.53 -23.38 6.12
N GLU A 47 5.63 -22.44 6.35
CA GLU A 47 5.98 -21.02 6.29
C GLU A 47 6.78 -20.66 7.56
N PRO A 48 7.88 -19.89 7.45
CA PRO A 48 8.75 -19.58 8.58
C PRO A 48 8.08 -18.73 9.66
N ASP A 49 7.21 -17.80 9.27
CA ASP A 49 6.70 -16.73 10.16
C ASP A 49 5.17 -16.76 10.34
N THR A 50 4.54 -17.93 10.20
CA THR A 50 3.06 -18.08 10.28
C THR A 50 2.28 -17.17 9.31
N ASN A 51 2.95 -16.71 8.25
CA ASN A 51 2.39 -15.89 7.19
C ASN A 51 2.46 -16.66 5.87
N ILE A 52 1.43 -16.53 5.03
CA ILE A 52 1.46 -16.98 3.65
C ILE A 52 2.37 -16.04 2.86
N HIS A 53 3.57 -16.49 2.52
CA HIS A 53 4.52 -15.70 1.75
C HIS A 53 4.30 -15.83 0.24
N MET A 54 4.25 -14.69 -0.44
CA MET A 54 4.13 -14.56 -1.91
C MET A 54 5.14 -13.52 -2.41
N ASP A 55 5.76 -13.76 -3.57
CA ASP A 55 6.96 -13.00 -4.00
C ASP A 55 6.88 -12.44 -5.44
N ALA A 56 5.68 -12.37 -6.00
CA ALA A 56 5.45 -11.95 -7.38
C ALA A 56 4.28 -10.98 -7.52
N MET A 57 4.44 -10.02 -8.43
CA MET A 57 3.39 -9.05 -8.78
C MET A 57 2.05 -9.70 -9.15
N GLY A 58 2.10 -10.87 -9.80
CA GLY A 58 0.91 -11.63 -10.21
C GLY A 58 0.02 -12.07 -9.04
N PHE A 59 0.56 -12.22 -7.82
CA PHE A 59 -0.26 -12.56 -6.66
C PHE A 59 -1.21 -11.43 -6.24
N GLY A 60 -0.87 -10.17 -6.53
CA GLY A 60 -1.77 -9.04 -6.28
C GLY A 60 -2.44 -8.56 -7.57
N MET A 61 -1.66 -8.11 -8.54
CA MET A 61 -2.20 -7.57 -9.81
C MET A 61 -2.86 -8.63 -10.71
N GLY A 62 -2.74 -9.93 -10.40
CA GLY A 62 -3.54 -10.99 -11.02
C GLY A 62 -4.95 -11.15 -10.43
N MET A 63 -5.28 -10.39 -9.38
CA MET A 63 -6.61 -10.39 -8.78
C MET A 63 -7.57 -9.46 -9.53
N CYS A 64 -8.86 -9.72 -9.37
CA CYS A 64 -9.91 -8.93 -9.99
C CYS A 64 -10.50 -7.89 -9.02
N CYS A 65 -11.08 -6.83 -9.58
CA CYS A 65 -11.84 -5.85 -8.82
C CYS A 65 -13.01 -5.33 -9.65
N LEU A 66 -14.06 -4.88 -8.95
CA LEU A 66 -15.05 -4.00 -9.54
C LEU A 66 -14.62 -2.55 -9.31
N GLN A 67 -14.58 -1.76 -10.38
CA GLN A 67 -14.33 -0.33 -10.33
C GLN A 67 -15.48 0.40 -11.02
N VAL A 68 -15.91 1.50 -10.43
CA VAL A 68 -16.96 2.36 -10.96
C VAL A 68 -16.41 3.78 -11.02
N THR A 69 -16.59 4.44 -12.16
CA THR A 69 -16.14 5.82 -12.38
C THR A 69 -17.35 6.71 -12.57
N PHE A 70 -17.41 7.80 -11.80
CA PHE A 70 -18.48 8.79 -11.85
C PHE A 70 -17.96 10.07 -12.51
N GLN A 71 -18.77 10.67 -13.38
CA GLN A 71 -18.53 12.01 -13.90
C GLN A 71 -19.33 13.02 -13.05
N ALA A 72 -18.64 13.96 -12.43
CA ALA A 72 -19.26 15.11 -11.76
C ALA A 72 -19.44 16.28 -12.75
N ARG A 73 -20.16 17.32 -12.34
CA ARG A 73 -20.43 18.53 -13.12
C ARG A 73 -19.16 19.31 -13.46
N ASP A 74 -18.25 19.43 -12.50
CA ASP A 74 -17.05 20.25 -12.58
C ASP A 74 -15.95 19.73 -11.63
N VAL A 75 -14.81 20.42 -11.62
CA VAL A 75 -13.65 20.05 -10.77
C VAL A 75 -13.95 20.20 -9.29
N ASP A 76 -14.79 21.16 -8.89
CA ASP A 76 -15.09 21.42 -7.48
C ASP A 76 -15.98 20.30 -6.93
N GLU A 77 -17.03 19.92 -7.67
CA GLU A 77 -17.88 18.79 -7.31
C GLU A 77 -17.11 17.45 -7.37
N SER A 78 -16.20 17.28 -8.34
CA SER A 78 -15.34 16.10 -8.42
C SER A 78 -14.49 15.91 -7.16
N ARG A 79 -13.90 17.00 -6.65
CA ARG A 79 -13.05 17.00 -5.46
C ARG A 79 -13.87 16.78 -4.20
N TYR A 80 -15.07 17.37 -4.12
CA TYR A 80 -16.01 17.11 -3.04
C TYR A 80 -16.38 15.62 -2.98
N MET A 81 -16.79 15.04 -4.11
CA MET A 81 -17.17 13.64 -4.19
C MET A 81 -16.00 12.70 -3.88
N TYR A 82 -14.78 13.00 -4.35
CA TYR A 82 -13.58 12.25 -4.00
C TYR A 82 -13.37 12.18 -2.47
N ASP A 83 -13.46 13.31 -1.78
CA ASP A 83 -13.29 13.37 -0.33
C ASP A 83 -14.39 12.62 0.42
N GLN A 84 -15.65 12.70 -0.04
CA GLN A 84 -16.75 11.94 0.55
C GLN A 84 -16.62 10.42 0.32
N LEU A 85 -16.11 10.00 -0.83
CA LEU A 85 -15.92 8.58 -1.14
C LEU A 85 -14.71 7.97 -0.41
N ALA A 86 -13.75 8.79 -0.01
CA ALA A 86 -12.57 8.35 0.73
C ALA A 86 -12.91 7.58 2.01
N VAL A 87 -13.86 8.09 2.80
CA VAL A 87 -14.28 7.47 4.06
C VAL A 87 -15.14 6.22 3.84
N LEU A 88 -15.78 6.10 2.67
CA LEU A 88 -16.57 4.93 2.29
C LEU A 88 -15.71 3.80 1.77
N ALA A 89 -14.53 4.09 1.19
CA ALA A 89 -13.66 3.09 0.58
C ALA A 89 -13.32 1.89 1.49
N PRO A 90 -12.85 2.06 2.75
CA PRO A 90 -12.58 0.92 3.63
C PRO A 90 -13.85 0.17 4.06
N ILE A 91 -15.00 0.86 4.17
CA ILE A 91 -16.28 0.22 4.51
C ILE A 91 -16.73 -0.68 3.35
N MET A 92 -16.68 -0.17 2.11
CA MET A 92 -17.00 -0.94 0.92
C MET A 92 -16.04 -2.11 0.73
N LEU A 93 -14.75 -1.94 1.02
CA LEU A 93 -13.76 -3.01 0.98
C LEU A 93 -14.15 -4.16 1.92
N ALA A 94 -14.54 -3.86 3.16
CA ALA A 94 -14.97 -4.86 4.14
C ALA A 94 -16.30 -5.52 3.74
N MET A 95 -17.30 -4.74 3.33
CA MET A 95 -18.61 -5.27 2.94
C MET A 95 -18.56 -6.15 1.68
N THR A 96 -17.56 -5.94 0.81
CA THR A 96 -17.40 -6.68 -0.45
C THR A 96 -16.27 -7.70 -0.38
N ALA A 97 -15.87 -8.11 0.83
CA ALA A 97 -14.82 -9.09 1.06
C ALA A 97 -15.09 -10.39 0.29
N ALA A 98 -14.08 -10.84 -0.44
CA ALA A 98 -14.18 -11.95 -1.39
C ALA A 98 -12.81 -12.61 -1.69
N THR A 99 -11.84 -12.50 -0.78
CA THR A 99 -10.48 -13.03 -0.99
C THR A 99 -9.91 -13.65 0.29
N PRO A 100 -10.50 -14.77 0.79
CA PRO A 100 -10.03 -15.43 2.01
C PRO A 100 -8.88 -16.42 1.78
N ILE A 101 -8.53 -16.75 0.53
CA ILE A 101 -7.55 -17.80 0.20
C ILE A 101 -6.44 -17.22 -0.67
N PHE A 102 -5.19 -17.47 -0.28
CA PHE A 102 -3.99 -17.06 -1.01
C PHE A 102 -3.04 -18.25 -1.13
N LYS A 103 -2.46 -18.48 -2.33
CA LYS A 103 -1.47 -19.55 -2.56
C LYS A 103 -1.94 -20.94 -2.05
N GLY A 104 -3.24 -21.23 -2.16
CA GLY A 104 -3.85 -22.48 -1.70
C GLY A 104 -4.01 -22.61 -0.17
N ARG A 105 -3.89 -21.51 0.57
CA ARG A 105 -3.95 -21.47 2.03
C ARG A 105 -5.03 -20.48 2.48
N LEU A 106 -5.78 -20.84 3.52
CA LEU A 106 -6.77 -19.95 4.15
C LEU A 106 -6.02 -18.85 4.93
N ALA A 107 -6.35 -17.60 4.70
CA ALA A 107 -5.79 -16.45 5.38
C ALA A 107 -6.68 -15.95 6.52
N ASP A 108 -6.09 -15.24 7.46
CA ASP A 108 -6.79 -14.53 8.54
C ASP A 108 -7.19 -13.09 8.12
N ILE A 109 -7.52 -12.93 6.84
CA ILE A 109 -8.07 -11.72 6.23
C ILE A 109 -9.00 -12.12 5.07
N ASP A 110 -10.02 -11.32 4.80
CA ASP A 110 -11.01 -11.63 3.76
C ASP A 110 -10.90 -10.72 2.51
N VAL A 111 -9.92 -9.81 2.50
CA VAL A 111 -9.78 -8.76 1.47
C VAL A 111 -8.40 -8.77 0.84
N ARG A 112 -8.33 -8.37 -0.43
CA ARG A 112 -7.11 -8.39 -1.24
C ARG A 112 -6.20 -7.16 -1.11
N TRP A 113 -6.63 -6.11 -0.42
CA TRP A 113 -6.01 -4.77 -0.54
C TRP A 113 -4.52 -4.76 -0.17
N THR A 114 -4.18 -5.35 0.97
CA THR A 114 -2.79 -5.43 1.46
C THR A 114 -1.90 -6.26 0.55
N VAL A 115 -2.45 -7.28 -0.12
CA VAL A 115 -1.74 -8.13 -1.06
C VAL A 115 -1.42 -7.37 -2.34
N ILE A 116 -2.38 -6.64 -2.90
CA ILE A 116 -2.13 -5.81 -4.09
C ILE A 116 -1.11 -4.71 -3.76
N ALA A 117 -1.28 -4.02 -2.63
CA ALA A 117 -0.38 -2.97 -2.18
C ALA A 117 1.08 -3.46 -2.12
N GLN A 118 1.32 -4.62 -1.51
CA GLN A 118 2.65 -5.24 -1.42
C GLN A 118 3.15 -5.76 -2.78
N SER A 119 2.28 -6.25 -3.65
CA SER A 119 2.64 -6.85 -4.95
C SER A 119 3.29 -5.89 -5.95
N VAL A 120 3.11 -4.59 -5.74
CA VAL A 120 3.71 -3.52 -6.56
C VAL A 120 4.46 -2.48 -5.74
N ASP A 121 4.80 -2.82 -4.49
CA ASP A 121 5.59 -1.95 -3.64
C ASP A 121 7.02 -1.86 -4.20
N ASP A 122 7.33 -0.72 -4.79
CA ASP A 122 8.59 -0.44 -5.46
C ASP A 122 9.63 0.19 -4.53
N ARG A 123 9.26 0.45 -3.27
CA ARG A 123 10.11 1.16 -2.32
C ARG A 123 11.42 0.43 -2.03
N THR A 124 12.52 1.17 -2.08
CA THR A 124 13.84 0.67 -1.64
C THR A 124 13.81 0.34 -0.15
N PRO A 125 14.77 -0.45 0.36
CA PRO A 125 14.93 -0.64 1.81
C PRO A 125 15.09 0.68 2.59
N ALA A 126 15.75 1.68 2.01
CA ALA A 126 15.90 3.01 2.61
C ALA A 126 14.56 3.77 2.68
N GLU A 127 13.77 3.79 1.59
CA GLU A 127 12.45 4.42 1.57
C GLU A 127 11.47 3.76 2.56
N ARG A 128 11.65 2.47 2.86
CA ARG A 128 10.89 1.72 3.88
C ARG A 128 11.41 1.92 5.31
N GLY A 129 12.53 2.61 5.51
CA GLY A 129 13.13 2.85 6.82
C GLY A 129 13.76 1.61 7.46
N ILE A 130 14.21 0.65 6.65
CA ILE A 130 14.80 -0.62 7.13
C ILE A 130 16.31 -0.50 7.35
N LEU A 131 16.97 0.36 6.58
CA LEU A 131 18.42 0.54 6.65
C LEU A 131 18.82 1.45 7.81
N SER A 132 20.02 1.23 8.35
CA SER A 132 20.65 2.18 9.27
C SER A 132 20.91 3.54 8.58
N PRO A 133 21.17 4.62 9.34
CA PRO A 133 21.49 5.93 8.74
C PRO A 133 22.70 5.91 7.79
N GLU A 134 23.73 5.13 8.12
CA GLU A 134 24.95 4.99 7.30
C GLU A 134 24.66 4.26 5.99
N GLU A 135 23.94 3.15 6.06
CA GLU A 135 23.50 2.38 4.88
C GLU A 135 22.54 3.18 4.02
N THR A 136 21.66 3.99 4.63
CA THR A 136 20.75 4.88 3.92
C THR A 136 21.53 5.91 3.10
N ALA A 137 22.55 6.54 3.68
CA ALA A 137 23.39 7.50 2.96
C ALA A 137 24.16 6.83 1.81
N ALA A 138 24.65 5.61 2.02
CA ALA A 138 25.36 4.85 0.98
C ALA A 138 24.46 4.35 -0.16
N ALA A 139 23.16 4.16 0.10
CA ALA A 139 22.18 3.70 -0.88
C ALA A 139 21.60 4.81 -1.78
N ALA A 140 22.02 6.07 -1.59
CA ALA A 140 21.52 7.20 -2.35
C ALA A 140 21.83 7.05 -3.86
N ASP A 141 20.79 7.12 -4.70
CA ASP A 141 20.93 7.12 -6.16
C ASP A 141 20.30 8.39 -6.74
N PRO A 142 21.09 9.32 -7.30
CA PRO A 142 20.57 10.59 -7.82
C PRO A 142 19.60 10.42 -9.00
N ARG A 143 19.51 9.23 -9.59
CA ARG A 143 18.56 8.92 -10.68
C ARG A 143 17.15 8.62 -10.17
N LEU A 144 17.00 8.30 -8.89
CA LEU A 144 15.72 7.96 -8.27
C LEU A 144 15.06 9.19 -7.65
N ALA A 145 13.73 9.22 -7.66
CA ALA A 145 12.93 10.20 -6.94
C ALA A 145 13.33 10.21 -5.46
N GLY A 146 13.59 11.41 -4.92
CA GLY A 146 14.08 11.52 -3.54
C GLY A 146 15.41 10.80 -3.28
N GLN A 147 16.22 10.61 -4.31
CA GLN A 147 17.47 9.84 -4.29
C GLN A 147 17.27 8.36 -3.86
N GLY A 148 16.04 7.84 -3.89
CA GLY A 148 15.72 6.49 -3.43
C GLY A 148 15.93 6.26 -1.93
N ILE A 149 16.03 7.35 -1.14
CA ILE A 149 16.31 7.30 0.31
C ILE A 149 15.35 8.14 1.14
N LYS A 150 14.56 9.02 0.52
CA LYS A 150 13.52 9.78 1.24
C LYS A 150 12.47 8.81 1.75
N PRO A 151 12.14 8.78 3.06
CA PRO A 151 11.14 7.86 3.59
C PRO A 151 9.78 8.04 2.91
N ILE A 152 9.15 6.92 2.52
CA ILE A 152 7.81 6.92 1.97
C ILE A 152 6.94 5.89 2.73
N PRO A 153 5.92 6.32 3.48
CA PRO A 153 5.23 5.47 4.45
C PRO A 153 4.40 4.36 3.80
N LYS A 154 3.87 4.61 2.60
CA LYS A 154 2.93 3.72 1.90
C LYS A 154 3.53 3.15 0.63
N SER A 155 2.98 2.03 0.14
CA SER A 155 3.24 1.58 -1.23
C SER A 155 2.71 2.61 -2.25
N ARG A 156 3.16 2.56 -3.50
CA ARG A 156 2.57 3.38 -4.58
C ARG A 156 1.14 2.96 -4.90
N TYR A 157 0.78 1.72 -4.56
CA TYR A 157 -0.59 1.24 -4.56
C TYR A 157 -1.04 1.17 -3.10
N ASP A 158 -1.86 2.12 -2.67
CA ASP A 158 -2.38 2.17 -1.31
C ASP A 158 -3.62 3.09 -1.24
N SER A 159 -4.20 3.25 -0.05
CA SER A 159 -5.29 4.18 0.20
C SER A 159 -4.88 5.61 -0.15
N ILE A 160 -5.86 6.49 -0.34
CA ILE A 160 -5.58 7.90 -0.58
C ILE A 160 -4.72 8.51 0.53
N SER A 161 -3.83 9.44 0.20
CA SER A 161 -2.95 10.10 1.19
C SER A 161 -3.45 11.45 1.66
N THR A 162 -4.35 12.07 0.89
CA THR A 162 -4.81 13.43 1.11
C THR A 162 -6.23 13.63 0.60
N TYR A 163 -7.01 14.36 1.39
CA TYR A 163 -8.22 15.06 0.98
C TYR A 163 -7.84 16.26 0.11
N ILE A 164 -8.64 16.49 -0.94
CA ILE A 164 -8.36 17.47 -1.98
C ILE A 164 -9.48 18.49 -2.16
N TYR A 165 -10.59 18.43 -1.44
CA TYR A 165 -11.67 19.41 -1.58
C TYR A 165 -11.18 20.84 -1.39
N HIS A 166 -11.55 21.73 -2.32
CA HIS A 166 -11.29 23.15 -2.22
C HIS A 166 -12.33 23.93 -3.05
N CYS A 167 -13.40 24.41 -2.42
CA CYS A 167 -14.35 25.33 -3.07
C CYS A 167 -13.96 26.79 -2.85
N LYS A 168 -13.83 27.55 -3.94
CA LYS A 168 -13.62 29.00 -3.85
C LYS A 168 -14.84 29.66 -3.21
N GLY A 169 -14.62 30.42 -2.14
CA GLY A 169 -15.68 31.12 -1.40
C GLY A 169 -16.23 30.33 -0.20
N ASP A 170 -15.86 29.07 -0.03
CA ASP A 170 -16.15 28.30 1.18
C ASP A 170 -15.07 28.55 2.23
N SER A 171 -15.40 29.25 3.31
CA SER A 171 -14.44 29.54 4.39
C SER A 171 -13.95 28.29 5.14
N ALA A 172 -14.61 27.14 4.97
CA ALA A 172 -14.18 25.87 5.54
C ALA A 172 -13.16 25.11 4.67
N CYS A 173 -12.96 25.51 3.40
CA CYS A 173 -12.13 24.75 2.45
C CYS A 173 -10.64 24.65 2.83
N GLN A 174 -10.12 25.62 3.59
CA GLN A 174 -8.76 25.57 4.13
C GLN A 174 -8.68 24.69 5.39
N ARG A 175 -9.74 24.66 6.21
CA ARG A 175 -9.80 23.82 7.42
C ARG A 175 -9.77 22.34 7.08
N THR A 176 -10.43 21.91 6.01
CA THR A 176 -10.38 20.52 5.54
C THR A 176 -8.96 20.04 5.29
N PHE A 177 -8.09 20.89 4.74
CA PHE A 177 -6.71 20.52 4.45
C PHE A 177 -5.84 20.47 5.70
N GLU A 178 -5.93 21.49 6.56
CA GLU A 178 -5.06 21.60 7.74
C GLU A 178 -5.42 20.61 8.85
N VAL A 179 -6.71 20.25 8.97
CA VAL A 179 -7.20 19.40 10.06
C VAL A 179 -7.27 17.93 9.68
N TYR A 180 -7.69 17.59 8.45
CA TYR A 180 -7.96 16.20 8.07
C TYR A 180 -6.81 15.52 7.32
N ASN A 181 -5.82 16.26 6.83
CA ASN A 181 -4.60 15.67 6.26
C ASN A 181 -3.52 15.55 7.34
N ASP A 182 -3.79 14.72 8.34
CA ASP A 182 -3.03 14.54 9.58
C ASP A 182 -1.99 13.41 9.52
N ILE A 183 -1.81 12.78 8.36
CA ILE A 183 -0.85 11.70 8.15
C ILE A 183 0.39 12.15 7.35
N PRO A 184 1.56 11.49 7.51
CA PRO A 184 2.72 11.78 6.69
C PRO A 184 2.44 11.58 5.18
N CYS A 185 2.55 12.66 4.42
CA CYS A 185 2.37 12.68 2.97
C CYS A 185 3.58 13.39 2.33
N PRO A 186 4.68 12.66 2.04
CA PRO A 186 5.86 13.27 1.42
C PRO A 186 5.52 13.80 0.03
N ILE A 187 6.14 14.93 -0.36
CA ILE A 187 5.88 15.59 -1.65
C ILE A 187 7.18 15.93 -2.38
N ASP A 188 7.10 16.11 -3.70
CA ASP A 188 8.13 16.83 -4.45
C ASP A 188 7.88 18.36 -4.33
N PRO A 189 8.75 19.10 -3.63
CA PRO A 189 8.53 20.52 -3.38
C PRO A 189 8.65 21.36 -4.65
N ALA A 190 9.46 20.95 -5.64
CA ALA A 190 9.62 21.67 -6.89
C ALA A 190 8.35 21.53 -7.76
N VAL A 191 7.76 20.34 -7.80
CA VAL A 191 6.47 20.09 -8.46
C VAL A 191 5.37 20.92 -7.81
N LYS A 192 5.27 20.92 -6.48
CA LYS A 192 4.27 21.73 -5.76
C LYS A 192 4.43 23.22 -6.06
N ALA A 193 5.66 23.74 -6.01
CA ALA A 193 5.94 25.14 -6.32
C ALA A 193 5.54 25.51 -7.75
N ARG A 194 5.85 24.64 -8.72
CA ARG A 194 5.46 24.84 -10.13
C ARG A 194 3.94 24.87 -10.31
N LEU A 195 3.21 23.97 -9.65
CA LEU A 195 1.74 23.92 -9.71
C LEU A 195 1.11 25.17 -9.12
N ARG A 196 1.59 25.63 -7.95
CA ARG A 196 1.12 26.87 -7.33
C ARG A 196 1.40 28.10 -8.18
N ALA A 197 2.58 28.19 -8.80
CA ALA A 197 2.92 29.27 -9.72
C ALA A 197 2.00 29.29 -10.96
N ALA A 198 1.48 28.14 -11.37
CA ALA A 198 0.52 28.01 -12.46
C ALA A 198 -0.96 28.24 -12.04
N GLY A 199 -1.21 28.58 -10.77
CA GLY A 199 -2.55 28.90 -10.26
C GLY A 199 -3.34 27.71 -9.70
N VAL A 200 -2.71 26.55 -9.50
CA VAL A 200 -3.33 25.42 -8.79
C VAL A 200 -3.36 25.70 -7.29
N ASP A 201 -4.49 25.46 -6.63
CA ASP A 201 -4.64 25.69 -5.20
C ASP A 201 -3.77 24.71 -4.36
N GLU A 202 -3.61 25.04 -3.08
CA GLU A 202 -2.73 24.33 -2.16
C GLU A 202 -3.06 22.83 -2.05
N ASN A 203 -4.36 22.47 -1.97
CA ASN A 203 -4.81 21.12 -1.70
C ASN A 203 -4.49 20.21 -2.89
N LEU A 204 -4.87 20.65 -4.10
CA LEU A 204 -4.60 19.90 -5.32
C LEU A 204 -3.12 19.89 -5.66
N ALA A 205 -2.40 20.99 -5.45
CA ALA A 205 -0.96 21.05 -5.68
C ALA A 205 -0.20 20.09 -4.76
N HIS A 206 -0.59 19.99 -3.48
CA HIS A 206 -0.01 19.03 -2.55
C HIS A 206 -0.29 17.58 -3.00
N HIS A 207 -1.54 17.26 -3.35
CA HIS A 207 -1.92 15.93 -3.80
C HIS A 207 -1.11 15.48 -5.01
N VAL A 208 -1.03 16.32 -6.06
CA VAL A 208 -0.27 15.98 -7.26
C VAL A 208 1.21 15.87 -6.93
N ALA A 209 1.78 16.78 -6.13
CA ALA A 209 3.19 16.73 -5.74
C ALA A 209 3.56 15.45 -4.98
N HIS A 210 2.63 14.84 -4.22
CA HIS A 210 2.84 13.54 -3.59
C HIS A 210 3.02 12.41 -4.61
N LEU A 211 2.24 12.43 -5.71
CA LEU A 211 2.35 11.43 -6.78
C LEU A 211 3.73 11.47 -7.45
N PHE A 212 4.35 12.65 -7.50
CA PHE A 212 5.69 12.87 -8.06
C PHE A 212 6.83 12.50 -7.11
N CYS A 213 6.56 11.98 -5.91
CA CYS A 213 7.57 11.31 -5.09
C CYS A 213 7.95 9.92 -5.62
N ARG A 214 7.37 9.48 -6.73
CA ARG A 214 7.58 8.15 -7.31
C ARG A 214 8.22 8.25 -8.66
N ASP A 215 9.08 7.26 -8.95
CA ASP A 215 9.64 7.10 -10.28
C ASP A 215 8.60 6.56 -11.27
N PRO A 216 8.71 6.92 -12.56
CA PRO A 216 8.01 6.21 -13.62
C PRO A 216 8.48 4.75 -13.68
N ILE A 217 7.55 3.81 -13.78
CA ILE A 217 7.84 2.37 -13.69
C ILE A 217 7.48 1.57 -14.96
N SER A 218 6.79 2.16 -15.92
CA SER A 218 6.62 1.59 -17.26
C SER A 218 7.78 2.03 -18.16
N ALA A 219 8.41 1.08 -18.84
CA ALA A 219 9.24 1.36 -20.01
C ALA A 219 8.33 1.47 -21.24
#